data_AF-A0A9E3X9B0-F1
#
_entry.id   AF-A0A9E3X9B0-F1
#
_cell.length_a   1.000
_cell.length_b   1.000
_cell.length_c   1.000
_cell.angle_alpha   90.00
_cell.angle_beta   90.00
_cell.angle_gamma   90.00
#
_symmetry.space_group_name_H-M   'P 1'
#
loop_
_entity.id
_entity.type
_entity.pdbx_description
1 polymer ?
#
loop_
_entity_poly.entity_id
_entity_poly.type
_entity_poly.pdbx_seq_one_letter_code
_entity_poly.pdbx_strand_id
1 'polypeptide(L)'
;YDPREESRPAAGMPEKPLMAAPSLEKLNVMLKLAKIGDIAAIQQLLEDVARSGEKYLPFCTEVDKLVRGFQLLKIRHFLETMIQAHEESSQ
;
A
#
# COMPACT_ATOMS: atom_id res chain seq x y z
N TYR A 1 1.94 -45.92 -0.60
CA TYR A 1 2.72 -45.30 -1.69
C TYR A 1 1.74 -45.13 -2.83
N ASP A 2 1.21 -43.95 -3.17
CA ASP A 2 1.80 -42.60 -3.19
C ASP A 2 0.96 -41.58 -2.37
N PRO A 3 1.57 -40.71 -1.55
CA PRO A 3 0.89 -39.67 -0.78
C PRO A 3 1.27 -38.26 -1.27
N ARG A 4 0.68 -37.74 -2.34
CA ARG A 4 0.88 -36.34 -2.79
C ARG A 4 -0.26 -35.79 -3.61
N GLU A 5 -1.32 -35.28 -2.98
CA GLU A 5 -2.18 -34.29 -3.64
C GLU A 5 -2.95 -33.43 -2.64
N GLU A 6 -2.26 -32.91 -1.62
CA GLU A 6 -2.85 -31.87 -0.76
C GLU A 6 -1.85 -30.75 -0.51
N SER A 7 -1.96 -29.73 -1.35
CA SER A 7 -1.73 -28.30 -1.07
C SER A 7 -1.34 -27.61 -2.37
N ARG A 8 -2.32 -27.45 -3.26
CA ARG A 8 -2.33 -26.27 -4.14
C ARG A 8 -2.14 -25.05 -3.22
N PRO A 9 -1.23 -24.11 -3.52
CA PRO A 9 -1.07 -22.95 -2.67
C PRO A 9 -2.42 -22.23 -2.57
N ALA A 10 -2.83 -22.01 -1.33
CA ALA A 10 -4.06 -21.35 -0.98
C ALA A 10 -4.17 -20.02 -1.74
N ALA A 11 -5.19 -19.95 -2.58
CA ALA A 11 -6.10 -18.83 -2.78
C ALA A 11 -5.61 -17.44 -2.33
N GLY A 12 -5.62 -16.53 -3.31
CA GLY A 12 -5.83 -15.11 -3.06
C GLY A 12 -4.55 -14.30 -3.03
N MET A 13 -3.89 -14.21 -4.19
CA MET A 13 -3.10 -13.03 -4.49
C MET A 13 -3.96 -11.80 -4.14
N PRO A 14 -3.47 -10.83 -3.35
CA PRO A 14 -4.18 -9.58 -3.19
C PRO A 14 -4.33 -9.00 -4.59
N GLU A 15 -5.57 -8.81 -5.03
CA GLU A 15 -5.90 -8.21 -6.31
C GLU A 15 -5.15 -6.87 -6.36
N LYS A 16 -4.01 -6.87 -7.08
CA LYS A 16 -3.10 -5.73 -7.19
C LYS A 16 -3.97 -4.52 -7.47
N PRO A 17 -4.01 -3.51 -6.58
CA PRO A 17 -4.70 -2.30 -6.91
C PRO A 17 -4.03 -1.77 -8.18
N LEU A 18 -4.74 -1.74 -9.30
CA LEU A 18 -4.35 -1.10 -10.57
C LEU A 18 -4.33 0.44 -10.39
N MET A 19 -3.89 0.90 -9.24
CA MET A 19 -3.78 2.29 -8.87
C MET A 19 -2.33 2.68 -9.05
N ALA A 20 -2.07 3.83 -9.68
CA ALA A 20 -0.71 4.32 -9.74
C ALA A 20 -0.26 4.63 -8.31
N ALA A 21 0.71 3.87 -7.83
CA ALA A 21 1.38 4.14 -6.57
C ALA A 21 2.52 5.13 -6.81
N PRO A 22 2.83 6.01 -5.84
CA PRO A 22 4.08 6.76 -5.89
C PRO A 22 5.28 5.82 -5.78
N SER A 23 6.49 6.36 -6.00
CA SER A 23 7.75 5.61 -5.92
C SER A 23 7.89 4.84 -4.61
N LEU A 24 8.57 3.69 -4.66
CA LEU A 24 8.86 2.82 -3.51
C LEU A 24 9.42 3.59 -2.30
N GLU A 25 10.27 4.59 -2.54
CA GLU A 25 10.81 5.46 -1.49
C GLU A 25 9.70 6.22 -0.74
N LYS A 26 8.75 6.83 -1.46
CA LYS A 26 7.62 7.55 -0.85
C LYS A 26 6.71 6.60 -0.07
N LEU A 27 6.45 5.41 -0.60
CA LEU A 27 5.67 4.39 0.09
C LEU A 27 6.35 3.94 1.40
N ASN A 28 7.66 3.70 1.37
CA ASN A 28 8.43 3.35 2.57
C ASN A 28 8.43 4.46 3.62
N VAL A 29 8.51 5.73 3.19
CA VAL A 29 8.39 6.88 4.10
C VAL A 29 6.99 6.91 4.73
N MET A 30 5.91 6.80 3.95
CA MET A 30 4.55 6.70 4.48
C MET A 30 4.40 5.55 5.47
N LEU A 31 5.00 4.40 5.18
CA LEU A 31 4.96 3.22 6.05
C LEU A 31 5.66 3.48 7.39
N LYS A 32 6.81 4.16 7.37
CA LYS A 32 7.52 4.58 8.59
C LYS A 32 6.66 5.54 9.42
N LEU A 33 6.06 6.54 8.77
CA LEU A 33 5.16 7.49 9.42
C LEU A 33 3.94 6.78 10.04
N ALA A 34 3.36 5.80 9.33
CA ALA A 34 2.26 4.98 9.85
C ALA A 34 2.69 4.12 11.05
N LYS A 35 3.94 3.65 11.10
CA LYS A 35 4.48 2.89 12.24
C LYS A 35 4.67 3.75 13.49
N ILE A 36 5.05 5.02 13.32
CA ILE A 36 5.20 5.96 14.45
C ILE A 36 3.89 6.70 14.80
N GLY A 37 2.84 6.52 14.01
CA GLY A 37 1.54 7.15 14.22
C GLY A 37 1.47 8.61 13.78
N ASP A 38 2.41 9.06 12.94
CA ASP A 38 2.46 10.44 12.45
C ASP A 38 1.52 10.65 11.27
N ILE A 39 0.23 10.75 11.61
CA ILE A 39 -0.86 10.96 10.67
C ILE A 39 -0.69 12.29 9.88
N ALA A 40 -0.24 13.35 10.55
CA ALA A 40 -0.10 14.66 9.93
C ALA A 40 0.95 14.62 8.80
N ALA A 41 2.09 14.00 9.05
CA ALA A 41 3.12 13.81 8.04
C ALA A 41 2.63 12.91 6.89
N ILE A 42 1.84 11.86 7.17
CA ILE A 42 1.24 11.02 6.13
C ILE A 42 0.34 11.86 5.21
N GLN A 43 -0.52 12.71 5.77
CA GLN A 43 -1.39 13.61 4.99
C GLN A 43 -0.60 14.60 4.14
N GLN A 44 0.48 15.19 4.68
CA GLN A 44 1.33 16.08 3.88
C GLN A 44 1.99 15.34 2.71
N LEU A 45 2.51 14.13 2.95
CA LEU A 45 3.13 13.33 1.89
C LEU A 45 2.12 12.91 0.83
N LEU A 46 0.88 12.63 1.27
CA LEU A 46 -0.27 12.34 0.41
C LEU A 46 -0.60 13.50 -0.51
N GLU A 47 -0.66 14.72 0.03
CA GLU A 47 -0.97 15.91 -0.75
C GLU A 47 0.14 16.20 -1.77
N ASP A 48 1.41 15.99 -1.40
CA ASP A 48 2.55 16.09 -2.31
C ASP A 48 2.49 15.05 -3.44
N VAL A 49 2.09 13.81 -3.13
CA VAL A 49 1.88 12.74 -4.11
C VAL A 49 0.70 13.06 -5.03
N ALA A 50 -0.40 13.58 -4.50
CA ALA A 50 -1.55 14.00 -5.30
C ALA A 50 -1.19 15.13 -6.27
N ARG A 51 -0.36 16.09 -5.82
CA ARG A 51 0.17 17.18 -6.68
C ARG A 51 1.16 16.68 -7.72
N SER A 52 1.86 15.58 -7.46
CA SER A 52 2.80 14.97 -8.40
C SER A 52 2.12 14.35 -9.63
N GLY A 53 0.80 14.16 -9.59
CA GLY A 53 0.02 13.75 -10.77
C GLY A 53 -1.33 13.15 -10.42
N GLU A 54 -2.34 13.48 -11.22
CA GLU A 54 -3.73 13.03 -11.02
C GLU A 54 -3.88 11.49 -11.00
N LYS A 55 -2.95 10.77 -11.64
CA LYS A 55 -2.90 9.29 -11.59
C LYS A 55 -2.77 8.73 -10.17
N TYR A 56 -2.20 9.50 -9.24
CA TYR A 56 -2.03 9.10 -7.84
C TYR A 56 -3.23 9.47 -6.95
N LEU A 57 -4.24 10.20 -7.46
CA LEU A 57 -5.46 10.53 -6.72
C LEU A 57 -6.21 9.32 -6.14
N PRO A 58 -6.41 8.19 -6.85
CA PRO A 58 -7.07 7.02 -6.27
C PRO A 58 -6.29 6.46 -5.09
N PHE A 59 -4.96 6.36 -5.20
CA PHE A 59 -4.10 5.98 -4.07
C PHE A 59 -4.24 6.96 -2.91
N CYS A 60 -4.19 8.26 -3.19
CA CYS A 60 -4.28 9.30 -2.18
C CYS A 60 -5.64 9.26 -1.45
N THR A 61 -6.71 9.04 -2.20
CA THR A 61 -8.07 8.97 -1.64
C THR A 61 -8.22 7.78 -0.69
N GLU A 62 -7.65 6.62 -1.03
CA GLU A 62 -7.73 5.44 -0.17
C GLU A 62 -6.91 5.63 1.11
N VAL A 63 -5.67 6.14 1.02
CA VAL A 63 -4.86 6.39 2.22
C VAL A 63 -5.48 7.49 3.07
N ASP A 64 -6.05 8.56 2.49
CA ASP A 64 -6.75 9.62 3.23
C ASP A 64 -7.95 9.09 4.02
N LYS A 65 -8.78 8.21 3.43
CA LYS A 65 -9.89 7.55 4.14
C LYS A 65 -9.40 6.75 5.35
N LEU A 66 -8.33 5.97 5.17
CA LEU A 66 -7.76 5.15 6.24
C LEU A 66 -7.16 6.01 7.35
N VAL A 67 -6.52 7.11 6.96
CA VAL A 67 -5.94 8.12 7.84
C VAL A 67 -7.01 8.83 8.67
N ARG A 68 -8.10 9.30 8.05
CA ARG A 68 -9.24 9.91 8.76
C ARG A 68 -9.90 8.96 9.75
N GLY A 69 -9.92 7.67 9.42
CA GLY A 69 -10.40 6.63 10.32
C GLY A 69 -9.40 6.22 11.41
N PHE A 70 -8.22 6.85 11.48
CA PHE A 70 -7.11 6.45 12.37
C PHE A 70 -6.79 4.95 12.31
N GLN A 71 -7.03 4.32 11.16
CA GLN A 71 -6.90 2.87 11.00
C GLN A 71 -5.45 2.50 10.70
N LEU A 72 -4.53 2.83 11.62
CA LEU A 72 -3.07 2.67 11.47
C LEU A 72 -2.66 1.26 10.99
N LEU A 73 -3.30 0.21 11.54
CA LEU A 73 -3.08 -1.17 11.10
C LEU A 73 -3.43 -1.37 9.61
N LYS A 74 -4.55 -0.80 9.16
CA LYS A 74 -4.96 -0.89 7.75
C LYS A 74 -4.10 -0.03 6.85
N ILE A 75 -3.70 1.18 7.28
CA ILE A 75 -2.74 2.02 6.55
C ILE A 75 -1.45 1.25 6.33
N ARG A 76 -0.91 0.65 7.40
CA ARG A 76 0.30 -0.14 7.35
C ARG A 76 0.17 -1.30 6.37
N HIS A 77 -0.88 -2.11 6.51
CA HIS A 77 -1.10 -3.27 5.64
C HIS A 77 -1.26 -2.84 4.18
N PHE A 78 -2.04 -1.78 3.92
CA PHE A 78 -2.22 -1.21 2.59
C PHE A 78 -0.89 -0.78 1.96
N LEU A 79 -0.06 -0.05 2.70
CA LEU A 79 1.26 0.38 2.22
C LEU A 79 2.21 -0.80 2.00
N GLU A 80 2.21 -1.81 2.88
CA GLU A 80 3.03 -3.02 2.70
C GLU A 80 2.62 -3.79 1.43
N THR A 81 1.31 -3.94 1.17
CA THR A 81 0.81 -4.56 -0.08
C THR A 81 1.21 -3.76 -1.32
N MET A 82 1.13 -2.43 -1.27
CA MET A 82 1.52 -1.57 -2.41
C MET A 82 3.03 -1.63 -2.68
N ILE A 83 3.85 -1.71 -1.63
CA ILE A 83 5.31 -1.88 -1.77
C ILE A 83 5.61 -3.22 -2.45
N GLN A 84 5.02 -4.32 -1.97
CA GLN A 84 5.19 -5.64 -2.58
C GLN A 84 4.76 -5.66 -4.05
N ALA A 85 3.60 -5.07 -4.37
CA ALA A 85 3.11 -4.99 -5.74
C ALA A 85 4.05 -4.20 -6.67
N HIS A 86 4.73 -3.18 -6.14
CA HIS A 86 5.69 -2.38 -6.88
C HIS A 86 7.02 -3.12 -7.09
N GLU A 87 7.46 -3.95 -6.15
CA GLU A 87 8.64 -4.82 -6.31
C GLU A 87 8.38 -5.93 -7.34
N GLU A 88 7.20 -6.55 -7.32
CA GLU A 88 6.82 -7.59 -8.27
C GLU A 88 6.61 -7.09 -9.71
N SER A 89 6.37 -5.78 -9.90
CA SER A 89 6.21 -5.19 -11.24
C SER A 89 7.54 -4.75 -11.86
N SER A 90 8.64 -4.86 -11.13
CA SER A 90 9.99 -4.51 -11.59
C SER A 90 10.90 -5.72 -11.85
N GLN A 91 10.33 -6.94 -11.90
CA GLN A 91 11.02 -8.20 -12.19
C GLN A 91 10.50 -8.84 -13.48
#